data_AF-R7NJE9-F1
#
_entry.id   AF-R7NJE9-F1
#
_cell.length_a   1.000
_cell.length_b   1.000
_cell.length_c   1.000
_cell.angle_alpha   90.00
_cell.angle_beta   90.00
_cell.angle_gamma   90.00
#
_symmetry.space_group_name_H-M   'P 1'
#
loop_
_entity.id
_entity.type
_entity.pdbx_description
1 polymer ?
#
loop_
_entity_poly.entity_id
_entity_poly.type
_entity_poly.pdbx_seq_one_letter_code
_entity_poly.pdbx_strand_id
1 'polypeptide(L)' 'MMRLLANNYEPHETFKILREWTGLTQEELAKELNRRSRHGIKEIETGNARFYYETILEICKKHNIKIVFEKDN' A
#
# COMPACT_ATOMS: atom_id res chain seq x y z
N MET A 1 3.74 17.98 -0.57
CA MET A 1 3.43 17.14 0.61
C MET A 1 2.19 16.33 0.28
N MET A 2 2.22 15.00 0.42
CA MET A 2 1.08 14.10 0.15
C MET A 2 0.43 13.70 1.48
N ARG A 3 -0.91 13.64 1.54
CA ARG A 3 -1.68 13.20 2.72
C ARG A 3 -2.87 12.35 2.26
N LEU A 4 -3.17 11.29 3.00
CA LEU A 4 -4.30 10.40 2.77
C LEU A 4 -5.14 10.33 4.05
N LEU A 5 -6.46 10.54 3.94
CA LEU A 5 -7.41 10.20 5.00
C LEU A 5 -7.97 8.81 4.70
N ALA A 6 -7.36 7.76 5.26
CA ALA A 6 -7.64 6.37 4.91
C ALA A 6 -9.12 5.96 5.15
N ASN A 7 -9.82 6.63 6.08
CA ASN A 7 -11.23 6.39 6.36
C ASN A 7 -12.15 6.61 5.15
N ASN A 8 -11.72 7.35 4.13
CA ASN A 8 -12.48 7.62 2.92
C ASN A 8 -12.24 6.59 1.80
N TYR A 9 -11.46 5.54 2.06
CA TYR A 9 -11.00 4.61 1.03
C TYR A 9 -11.15 3.17 1.50
N GLU A 10 -11.38 2.28 0.55
CA GLU A 10 -11.30 0.86 0.78
C GLU A 10 -9.84 0.41 0.96
N PRO A 11 -9.58 -0.74 1.60
CA PRO A 11 -8.21 -1.23 1.83
C PRO A 11 -7.37 -1.34 0.56
N HIS A 12 -7.96 -1.81 -0.55
CA HIS A 12 -7.27 -1.97 -1.83
C HIS A 12 -6.87 -0.64 -2.46
N GLU A 13 -7.70 0.39 -2.30
CA GLU A 13 -7.42 1.74 -2.80
C GLU A 13 -6.28 2.37 -2.01
N THR A 14 -6.30 2.22 -0.67
CA THR A 14 -5.19 2.67 0.20
C THR A 14 -3.87 1.99 -0.18
N PHE A 15 -3.89 0.69 -0.46
CA PHE A 15 -2.71 -0.04 -0.92
C PHE A 15 -2.18 0.51 -2.25
N LYS A 16 -3.08 0.74 -3.23
CA LYS A 16 -2.72 1.29 -4.53
C LYS A 16 -2.10 2.69 -4.41
N ILE A 17 -2.69 3.57 -3.62
CA ILE A 17 -2.18 4.92 -3.36
C ILE A 17 -0.77 4.86 -2.76
N LEU A 18 -0.56 3.98 -1.77
CA LEU A 18 0.76 3.79 -1.17
C LEU A 18 1.80 3.32 -2.19
N ARG A 19 1.46 2.37 -3.09
CA ARG A 19 2.35 2.00 -4.20
C ARG A 19 2.64 3.20 -5.10
N GLU A 20 1.63 3.97 -5.47
CA GLU A 20 1.83 5.13 -6.35
C GLU A 20 2.73 6.18 -5.72
N TRP A 21 2.68 6.36 -4.39
CA TRP A 21 3.57 7.25 -3.66
C TRP A 21 5.04 6.77 -3.66
N THR A 22 5.29 5.47 -3.81
CA THR A 22 6.67 4.97 -3.97
C THR A 22 7.22 5.20 -5.38
N GLY A 23 6.35 5.53 -6.36
CA GLY A 23 6.71 5.65 -7.77
C GLY A 23 6.95 4.29 -8.46
N LEU A 24 6.79 3.17 -7.75
CA LEU A 24 7.04 1.84 -8.28
C LEU A 24 5.85 1.33 -9.09
N THR A 25 6.14 0.57 -10.14
CA THR A 25 5.16 -0.29 -10.82
C THR A 25 4.73 -1.45 -9.92
N GLN A 26 3.64 -2.12 -10.28
CA GLN A 26 3.17 -3.32 -9.55
C GLN A 26 4.22 -4.46 -9.55
N GLU A 27 5.05 -4.55 -10.59
CA GLU A 27 6.12 -5.55 -10.71
C GLU A 27 7.30 -5.22 -9.80
N GLU A 28 7.72 -3.95 -9.76
CA GLU A 28 8.82 -3.52 -8.88
C GLU A 28 8.44 -3.63 -7.41
N LEU A 29 7.21 -3.23 -7.04
CA LEU A 29 6.74 -3.42 -5.67
C LEU A 29 6.65 -4.90 -5.28
N ALA A 30 6.21 -5.78 -6.21
CA ALA A 30 6.18 -7.22 -5.94
C ALA A 30 7.57 -7.76 -5.62
N LYS A 31 8.59 -7.36 -6.41
CA LYS A 31 9.99 -7.75 -6.17
C LYS A 31 10.49 -7.24 -4.83
N GLU A 32 10.21 -5.98 -4.50
CA GLU A 32 10.66 -5.36 -3.24
C GLU A 32 10.06 -6.03 -2.00
N LEU A 33 8.81 -6.50 -2.10
CA LEU A 33 8.10 -7.24 -1.06
C LEU A 33 8.39 -8.75 -1.09
N ASN A 34 9.38 -9.19 -1.87
CA ASN A 34 9.72 -10.61 -2.07
C ASN A 34 8.52 -11.48 -2.45
N ARG A 35 7.58 -10.93 -3.23
CA ARG A 35 6.40 -11.63 -3.74
C ARG A 35 6.71 -12.26 -5.10
N ARG A 36 6.09 -13.42 -5.35
CA ARG A 36 6.38 -14.24 -6.54
C ARG A 36 5.96 -13.61 -7.86
N SER A 37 4.99 -12.68 -7.88
CA SER A 37 4.52 -12.07 -9.13
C SER A 37 3.80 -10.73 -8.94
N ARG A 38 3.82 -9.92 -10.01
CA ARG A 38 2.97 -8.72 -10.17
C ARG A 38 1.47 -9.01 -10.09
N HIS A 39 1.04 -10.22 -10.45
CA HIS A 39 -0.38 -10.59 -10.37
C HIS A 39 -0.92 -10.47 -8.94
N GLY A 40 -0.16 -10.86 -7.92
CA GLY A 40 -0.59 -10.70 -6.52
C GLY A 40 -0.82 -9.25 -6.11
N ILE A 41 0.02 -8.32 -6.58
CA ILE A 41 -0.18 -6.88 -6.35
C ILE A 41 -1.43 -6.39 -7.09
N LYS A 42 -1.64 -6.83 -8.34
CA LYS A 42 -2.83 -6.50 -9.11
C LYS A 42 -4.10 -6.95 -8.40
N GLU A 43 -4.17 -8.21 -7.94
CA GLU A 43 -5.35 -8.74 -7.25
C GLU A 43 -5.65 -7.98 -5.95
N ILE A 44 -4.60 -7.52 -5.25
CA ILE A 44 -4.79 -6.63 -4.09
C ILE A 44 -5.40 -5.31 -4.54
N GLU A 45 -4.82 -4.64 -5.54
CA GLU A 45 -5.28 -3.33 -6.02
C GLU A 45 -6.66 -3.34 -6.70
N THR A 46 -7.16 -4.51 -7.10
CA THR A 46 -8.53 -4.70 -7.62
C THR A 46 -9.50 -5.22 -6.57
N GLY A 47 -9.07 -5.38 -5.30
CA GLY A 47 -9.93 -5.85 -4.21
C GLY A 47 -10.20 -7.36 -4.20
N ASN A 48 -9.55 -8.14 -5.08
CA ASN A 48 -9.72 -9.59 -5.18
C ASN A 48 -8.85 -10.37 -4.18
N ALA A 49 -7.81 -9.74 -3.64
CA ALA A 49 -6.93 -10.33 -2.63
C ALA A 49 -6.75 -9.40 -1.42
N ARG A 50 -6.64 -10.01 -0.25
CA ARG A 50 -6.32 -9.31 1.00
C ARG A 50 -4.81 -9.14 1.15
N PHE A 51 -4.41 -8.21 2.01
CA PHE A 51 -3.03 -8.04 2.46
C PHE A 51 -3.00 -7.88 3.97
N TYR A 52 -1.84 -8.14 4.56
CA TYR A 52 -1.61 -7.96 5.99
C TYR A 52 -1.11 -6.54 6.27
N TYR A 53 -1.43 -6.02 7.45
CA TYR A 53 -1.01 -4.68 7.87
C TYR A 53 0.52 -4.53 7.91
N GLU A 54 1.24 -5.61 8.23
CA GLU A 54 2.70 -5.68 8.16
C GLU A 54 3.25 -5.33 6.78
N THR A 55 2.52 -5.65 5.71
CA THR A 55 2.90 -5.24 4.35
C THR A 55 2.88 -3.71 4.21
N ILE A 56 1.86 -3.05 4.76
CA ILE A 56 1.74 -1.59 4.74
C ILE A 56 2.90 -0.96 5.52
N LEU A 57 3.20 -1.50 6.71
CA LEU A 57 4.32 -1.04 7.54
C LEU A 57 5.66 -1.21 6.82
N GLU A 58 5.87 -2.33 6.13
CA GLU A 58 7.10 -2.58 5.36
C GLU A 58 7.28 -1.54 4.24
N ILE A 59 6.24 -1.30 3.43
CA ILE A 59 6.26 -0.29 2.36
C ILE A 59 6.59 1.08 2.96
N CYS A 60 5.88 1.46 4.02
CA CYS A 60 6.03 2.77 4.62
C CYS A 60 7.44 2.98 5.19
N LYS A 61 8.00 1.96 5.85
CA LYS A 61 9.36 1.99 6.39
C LYS A 61 10.41 2.13 5.29
N LYS A 62 10.29 1.38 4.18
CA LYS A 62 11.27 1.41 3.07
C LYS A 62 11.25 2.73 2.30
N HIS A 63 10.07 3.33 2.15
CA HIS A 63 9.87 4.52 1.33
C HIS A 63 9.73 5.82 2.13
N ASN A 64 10.10 5.80 3.42
CA ASN A 64 10.02 6.96 4.31
C ASN A 64 8.61 7.59 4.37
N ILE A 65 7.56 6.77 4.25
CA ILE A 65 6.18 7.21 4.36
C ILE A 65 5.78 7.12 5.84
N LYS A 66 5.24 8.21 6.39
CA LYS A 66 4.77 8.26 7.77
C LYS A 66 3.30 7.83 7.83
N ILE A 67 2.99 6.86 8.69
CA ILE A 67 1.61 6.53 9.08
C ILE A 67 1.30 7.26 10.39
N VAL A 68 0.15 7.91 10.46
CA VAL A 68 -0.34 8.59 11.66
C VAL A 68 -1.78 8.15 11.90
N PHE A 69 -2.07 7.66 13.11
CA PHE A 69 -3.43 7.44 13.57
C PHE A 69 -3.86 8.66 14.38
N GLU A 70 -4.94 9.29 13.94
CA GLU A 70 -5.59 10.41 14.62
C GLU A 70 -7.00 9.93 15.00
N LYS A 71 -7.50 10.34 16.16
CA LYS A 71 -8.85 10.02 16.62
C LYS A 71 -9.67 11.30 16.61
N ASP A 72 -10.83 11.27 15.95
CA ASP A 72 -11.81 12.36 16.05
C ASP A 72 -12.42 12.38 17.46
N ASN A 73 -12.70 13.59 17.98
CA ASN A 73 -13.25 13.80 19.33
C ASN A 73 -14.65 13.23 19.49
#